data_AF-A0A165N778-F1
#
_entry.id   AF-A0A165N778-F1
#
_cell.length_a   1.000
_cell.length_b   1.000
_cell.length_c   1.000
_cell.angle_alpha   90.00
_cell.angle_beta   90.00
_cell.angle_gamma   90.00
#
_symmetry.space_group_name_H-M   'P 1'
#
loop_
_entity.id
_entity.type
_entity.pdbx_description
1 polymer ?
#
loop_
_entity_poly.entity_id
_entity_poly.type
_entity_poly.pdbx_seq_one_letter_code
_entity_poly.pdbx_strand_id
1 'polypeptide(L)' 'MDHEMMMEGFALWQVVIMIVWILVVVIPIARILNRLGFSRIWTILAFIPLVNLIFLWILAYVHWPVEDRM' A
#
# COMPACT_ATOMS: atom_id res chain seq x y z
N MET A 1 21.31 -0.25 -32.34
CA MET A 1 21.76 0.72 -31.33
C MET A 1 20.59 1.59 -30.86
N ASP A 2 19.81 2.21 -31.76
CA ASP A 2 18.74 3.17 -31.42
C ASP A 2 17.48 2.51 -30.83
N HIS A 3 17.05 1.37 -31.38
CA HIS A 3 15.91 0.61 -30.83
C HIS A 3 16.19 0.00 -29.45
N GLU A 4 17.44 -0.38 -29.18
CA GLU A 4 17.80 -0.99 -27.89
C GLU A 4 17.76 0.04 -26.76
N MET A 5 18.29 1.25 -27.00
CA MET A 5 18.22 2.36 -26.02
C MET A 5 16.78 2.76 -25.69
N MET A 6 15.88 2.75 -26.68
CA MET A 6 14.46 3.05 -26.46
C MET A 6 13.77 1.96 -25.60
N MET A 7 14.11 0.69 -25.80
CA MET A 7 13.55 -0.43 -25.03
C MET A 7 14.09 -0.48 -23.60
N GLU A 8 15.38 -0.18 -23.39
CA GLU A 8 15.97 -0.08 -22.05
C GLU A 8 15.38 1.10 -21.25
N GLY A 9 15.24 2.27 -21.88
CA GLY A 9 14.62 3.43 -21.26
C GLY A 9 13.17 3.17 -20.84
N PHE A 10 12.41 2.47 -21.68
CA PHE A 10 11.05 2.05 -21.37
C PHE A 10 11.00 1.08 -20.18
N ALA A 11 11.86 0.06 -20.15
CA ALA A 11 11.92 -0.91 -19.05
C ALA A 11 12.27 -0.26 -17.70
N LEU A 12 13.24 0.66 -17.67
CA LEU A 12 13.60 1.39 -16.46
C LEU A 12 12.45 2.27 -15.96
N TRP A 13 11.75 2.96 -16.86
CA TRP A 13 10.60 3.79 -16.48
C TRP A 13 9.43 2.93 -15.95
N GLN A 14 9.17 1.77 -16.54
CA GLN A 14 8.16 0.86 -16.01
C GLN A 14 8.45 0.42 -14.57
N VAL A 15 9.72 0.11 -14.26
CA VAL A 15 10.12 -0.27 -12.89
C VAL A 15 9.93 0.89 -11.91
N VAL A 16 10.32 2.10 -12.28
CA VAL A 16 10.13 3.28 -11.40
C VAL A 16 8.65 3.54 -11.16
N ILE A 17 7.80 3.49 -12.19
CA ILE A 17 6.34 3.65 -12.05
C ILE A 17 5.76 2.58 -11.13
N MET A 18 6.18 1.32 -11.28
CA MET A 18 5.76 0.21 -10.43
C MET A 18 6.13 0.46 -8.96
N ILE A 19 7.36 0.89 -8.68
CA ILE A 19 7.81 1.21 -7.32
C ILE A 19 6.98 2.37 -6.72
N VAL A 20 6.73 3.42 -7.51
CA VAL A 20 5.90 4.55 -7.07
C VAL A 20 4.50 4.08 -6.69
N TRP A 21 3.87 3.24 -7.51
CA TRP A 21 2.55 2.68 -7.21
C TRP A 21 2.55 1.84 -5.93
N ILE A 22 3.57 1.00 -5.72
CA ILE A 22 3.72 0.24 -4.49
C ILE A 22 3.78 1.18 -3.28
N LEU A 23 4.59 2.25 -3.34
CA LEU A 23 4.71 3.21 -2.25
C LEU A 23 3.39 3.96 -1.98
N VAL A 24 2.68 4.36 -3.04
CA VAL A 24 1.37 5.04 -2.94
C VAL A 24 0.34 4.18 -2.22
N VAL A 25 0.42 2.84 -2.31
CA VAL A 25 -0.49 1.92 -1.61
C VAL A 25 0.02 1.57 -0.20
N VAL A 26 1.31 1.27 -0.06
CA VAL A 26 1.92 0.82 1.21
C VAL A 26 1.91 1.92 2.27
N ILE A 27 2.25 3.16 1.90
CA ILE A 27 2.32 4.28 2.85
C ILE A 27 0.98 4.56 3.55
N PRO A 28 -0.16 4.70 2.86
CA PRO A 28 -1.43 4.92 3.52
C PRO A 28 -1.85 3.73 4.39
N ILE A 29 -1.60 2.49 3.95
CA ILE A 29 -1.92 1.29 4.76
C ILE A 29 -1.05 1.23 6.03
N ALA A 30 0.23 1.63 5.96
CA ALA A 30 1.06 1.75 7.14
C ALA A 30 0.58 2.86 8.10
N ARG A 31 0.04 3.97 7.56
CA ARG A 31 -0.55 5.08 8.34
C ARG A 31 -1.84 4.66 9.05
N ILE A 32 -2.81 4.18 8.28
CA ILE A 32 -3.62 2.98 8.55
C ILE A 32 -3.45 2.30 9.91
N LEU A 33 -2.66 1.23 9.84
CA LEU A 33 -2.25 0.35 10.92
C LEU A 33 -1.73 1.10 12.15
N ASN A 34 -0.92 2.14 11.94
CA ASN A 34 -0.36 2.92 13.04
C ASN A 34 -1.45 3.66 13.84
N ARG A 35 -2.47 4.21 13.17
CA ARG A 35 -3.61 4.84 13.85
C ARG A 35 -4.43 3.85 14.68
N LEU A 36 -4.43 2.57 14.30
CA LEU A 36 -5.10 1.50 15.03
C LEU A 36 -4.23 0.91 16.16
N GLY A 37 -3.00 1.38 16.34
CA GLY A 37 -2.05 0.84 17.34
C GLY A 37 -1.28 -0.42 16.89
N PHE A 38 -1.42 -0.84 15.62
CA PHE A 38 -0.67 -1.97 15.08
C PHE A 38 0.74 -1.56 14.63
N SER A 39 1.69 -2.50 14.74
CA SER A 39 3.07 -2.35 14.25
C SER A 39 3.11 -2.17 12.72
N ARG A 40 3.98 -1.29 12.20
CA ARG A 40 4.14 -1.03 10.75
C ARG A 40 4.54 -2.28 9.94
N ILE A 41 5.07 -3.32 10.61
CA ILE A 41 5.42 -4.61 9.98
C ILE A 41 4.20 -5.30 9.38
N TRP A 42 3.01 -5.07 9.93
CA TRP A 42 1.76 -5.64 9.40
C TRP A 42 1.41 -5.15 7.99
N THR A 43 2.06 -4.09 7.50
CA THR A 43 1.87 -3.61 6.11
C THR A 43 2.29 -4.65 5.07
N ILE A 44 3.19 -5.59 5.41
CA ILE A 44 3.54 -6.72 4.53
C ILE A 44 2.33 -7.60 4.22
N LEU A 45 1.41 -7.77 5.17
CA LEU A 45 0.19 -8.55 4.94
C LEU A 45 -0.73 -7.92 3.90
N ALA A 46 -0.65 -6.61 3.67
CA ALA A 46 -1.45 -5.93 2.67
C ALA A 46 -1.06 -6.28 1.22
N PHE A 47 0.12 -6.88 1.02
CA PHE A 47 0.53 -7.42 -0.28
C PHE A 47 -0.14 -8.77 -0.60
N ILE A 48 -0.79 -9.41 0.38
CA ILE A 48 -1.57 -10.62 0.15
C ILE A 48 -3.02 -10.18 -0.13
N PRO A 49 -3.55 -10.39 -1.35
CA PRO A 49 -4.84 -9.81 -1.76
C PRO A 49 -6.00 -10.15 -0.82
N LEU A 50 -6.08 -11.40 -0.37
CA LEU A 50 -7.11 -11.86 0.56
C LEU A 50 -6.97 -11.23 1.94
N VAL A 51 -5.73 -11.08 2.42
CA VAL A 51 -5.49 -10.48 3.73
C VAL A 51 -5.81 -8.99 3.70
N ASN A 52 -5.47 -8.30 2.62
CA ASN A 52 -5.87 -6.90 2.41
C ASN A 52 -7.39 -6.73 2.43
N LEU A 53 -8.13 -7.62 1.76
CA LEU A 53 -9.59 -7.60 1.77
C LEU A 53 -10.15 -7.81 3.18
N ILE A 54 -9.65 -8.81 3.92
CA ILE A 54 -10.02 -9.04 5.32
C ILE A 54 -9.67 -7.82 6.19
N PHE A 55 -8.52 -7.18 5.93
CA PHE A 55 -8.08 -6.00 6.67
C PHE A 55 -9.03 -4.83 6.48
N LEU A 56 -9.41 -4.54 5.23
CA LEU A 56 -10.41 -3.52 4.91
C LEU A 56 -11.77 -3.85 5.50
N TRP A 57 -12.14 -5.14 5.50
CA TRP A 57 -13.36 -5.61 6.14
C TRP A 57 -13.33 -5.31 7.63
N ILE A 58 -12.30 -5.74 8.36
CA ILE A 58 -12.15 -5.46 9.80
C ILE A 58 -12.15 -3.95 10.06
N LEU A 59 -11.43 -3.16 9.26
CA LEU A 59 -11.36 -1.70 9.40
C LEU A 59 -12.73 -1.03 9.31
N ALA A 60 -13.63 -1.57 8.48
CA ALA A 60 -14.98 -1.06 8.32
C ALA A 60 -15.89 -1.30 9.54
N TYR A 61 -15.55 -2.28 10.40
CA TYR A 61 -16.33 -2.62 11.61
C TYR A 61 -15.61 -2.26 12.92
N VAL A 62 -14.33 -1.89 12.88
CA VAL A 62 -13.60 -1.41 14.06
C VAL A 62 -14.17 -0.08 14.52
N HIS A 63 -14.26 0.13 15.83
CA HIS A 63 -14.69 1.40 16.43
C HIS A 63 -13.67 2.49 16.14
N TRP A 64 -14.11 3.63 15.61
CA TRP A 64 -13.20 4.73 15.28
C TRP A 64 -13.13 5.72 16.44
N PRO A 65 -11.93 6.20 16.82
CA PRO A 65 -11.76 7.13 17.96
C PRO A 65 -12.40 8.52 17.76
N VAL A 66 -13.06 8.75 16.62
CA VAL A 66 -13.90 9.94 16.37
C VAL A 66 -15.34 9.73 16.85
N GLU A 67 -15.82 8.49 16.88
CA GLU A 67 -17.15 8.14 17.41
C GLU A 67 -17.21 8.43 18.91
N ASP A 68 -16.11 8.21 19.64
CA ASP A 68 -16.01 8.57 21.07
C ASP A 68 -16.09 10.09 21.36
N ARG A 69 -16.01 10.95 20.33
CA ARG A 69 -16.00 12.42 20.48
C ARG A 69 -17.32 13.11 20.12
N MET A 70 -18.31 12.37 19.61
CA MET A 70 -19.65 12.88 19.26
C MET A 70 -20.66 12.52 20.35
#